data_AF-A0AAW4NIY3-F1
#
_entry.id   AF-A0AAW4NIY3-F1
#
_cell.length_a   1.000
_cell.length_b   1.000
_cell.length_c   1.000
_cell.angle_alpha   90.00
_cell.angle_beta   90.00
_cell.angle_gamma   90.00
#
_symmetry.space_group_name_H-M   'P 1'
#
loop_
_entity.id
_entity.type
_entity.pdbx_description
1 polymer ?
#
loop_
_entity_poly.entity_id
_entity_poly.type
_entity_poly.pdbx_seq_one_letter_code
_entity_poly.pdbx_strand_id
1 'polypeptide(L)'
;MKKVITYGTYDLIHKGHIRLLERAKALGDYLVVGVTADNFDRARGKINVQQSLIERIENVRQTGLADEIIVEEYEGQKIDDIKRLGIDIFTVGSDWKGHFDYLNEYCKVVYLDRTQGISSSELRAEKCDIHLGLIGESPILNKIVREANYVNGLHVSGIYSRSHFKLNSNIKDIPSYETIDELLDNCNAVYIISSPVSHYEDIKKALNHGLNVLCESPITIDLVQYEELRELAKQHGCILADALKTAYSMAYYRLILLAKTGVIGDIVSVDATCTSLSNVQKEWNSICAWGPTALLPIFQLLGTDYHQRQIVTRLEDDKNLFDTFTKISFTYNHAVASMKVGQGVKSEGELIISGTEGYLYVPSPWWKTDYFEIRKENPANNKRYFYQLDGEGIRYELVSFVKSIQTQRPYNYIDTAVSKAIVKTIKDFYAQKDVILI
;
A
#
# COMPACT_ATOMS: atom_id res chain seq x y z
N MET A 1 11.74 45.11 -6.04
CA MET A 1 11.24 44.19 -5.01
C MET A 1 11.76 42.82 -5.35
N LYS A 2 12.57 42.22 -4.48
CA LYS A 2 13.22 40.95 -4.70
C LYS A 2 12.35 39.81 -4.16
N LYS A 3 11.95 38.88 -5.03
CA LYS A 3 11.04 37.78 -4.66
C LYS A 3 11.81 36.49 -4.38
N VAL A 4 11.45 35.83 -3.29
CA VAL A 4 12.04 34.56 -2.86
C VAL A 4 10.96 33.49 -2.86
N ILE A 5 11.29 32.28 -3.31
CA ILE A 5 10.41 31.11 -3.18
C ILE A 5 11.09 29.99 -2.42
N THR A 6 10.33 29.28 -1.61
CA THR A 6 10.76 28.03 -0.96
C THR A 6 9.63 27.02 -0.95
N TYR A 7 9.97 25.74 -0.84
CA TYR A 7 9.00 24.65 -0.88
C TYR A 7 9.20 23.71 0.31
N GLY A 8 8.10 23.15 0.78
CA GLY A 8 8.14 22.15 1.84
C GLY A 8 6.79 21.51 2.12
N THR A 9 6.87 20.41 2.85
CA THR A 9 5.69 19.74 3.40
C THR A 9 5.07 20.57 4.51
N TYR A 10 5.88 21.17 5.40
CA TYR A 10 5.42 21.94 6.57
C TYR A 10 4.43 21.19 7.49
N ASP A 11 4.54 19.86 7.55
CA ASP A 11 3.80 19.03 8.48
C ASP A 11 4.33 19.23 9.92
N LEU A 12 3.41 19.37 10.88
CA LEU A 12 3.69 19.65 12.29
C LEU A 12 4.73 20.78 12.44
N ILE A 13 4.36 22.02 12.08
CA ILE A 13 5.28 23.17 12.13
C ILE A 13 6.04 23.21 13.47
N HIS A 14 7.36 23.19 13.36
CA HIS A 14 8.28 23.23 14.48
C HIS A 14 9.33 24.32 14.22
N LYS A 15 10.16 24.59 15.23
CA LYS A 15 11.17 25.67 15.22
C LYS A 15 12.12 25.63 14.00
N GLY A 16 12.35 24.44 13.43
CA GLY A 16 13.16 24.28 12.22
C GLY A 16 12.50 24.87 10.97
N HIS A 17 11.20 24.64 10.78
CA HIS A 17 10.43 25.26 9.69
C HIS A 17 10.41 26.78 9.84
N ILE A 18 10.16 27.29 11.05
CA ILE A 18 10.11 28.74 11.32
C ILE A 18 11.45 29.39 10.98
N ARG A 19 12.57 28.83 11.45
CA ARG A 19 13.92 29.36 11.13
C ARG A 19 14.26 29.31 9.65
N LEU A 20 13.81 28.28 8.93
CA LEU A 20 14.00 28.19 7.49
C LEU A 20 13.22 29.31 6.78
N LEU A 21 11.96 29.55 7.18
CA LEU A 21 11.14 30.63 6.62
C LEU A 21 11.67 32.03 6.98
N GLU A 22 12.16 32.25 8.19
CA GLU A 22 12.81 33.52 8.60
C GLU A 22 14.03 33.82 7.73
N ARG A 23 14.89 32.81 7.53
CA ARG A 23 16.08 32.92 6.68
C ARG A 23 15.71 33.09 5.21
N ALA A 24 14.68 32.41 4.72
CA ALA A 24 14.18 32.60 3.37
C ALA A 24 13.65 34.03 3.17
N LYS A 25 12.87 34.56 4.13
CA LYS A 25 12.37 35.93 4.09
C LYS A 25 13.52 36.95 4.08
N ALA A 26 14.58 36.72 4.86
CA ALA A 26 15.74 37.61 4.90
C ALA A 26 16.54 37.71 3.58
N LEU A 27 16.29 36.83 2.60
CA LEU A 27 16.96 36.87 1.29
C LEU A 27 16.32 37.87 0.30
N GLY A 28 15.13 38.40 0.60
CA GLY A 28 14.42 39.33 -0.28
C GLY A 28 13.32 40.12 0.43
N ASP A 29 12.45 40.74 -0.37
CA ASP A 29 11.40 41.64 0.11
C ASP A 29 10.02 40.96 0.17
N TYR A 30 9.86 39.83 -0.53
CA TYR A 30 8.59 39.10 -0.66
C TYR A 30 8.85 37.59 -0.72
N LEU A 31 8.23 36.84 0.20
CA LEU A 31 8.41 35.38 0.33
C LEU A 31 7.16 34.63 -0.12
N VAL A 32 7.33 33.82 -1.17
CA VAL A 32 6.37 32.81 -1.62
C VAL A 32 6.71 31.46 -0.98
N VAL A 33 5.73 30.80 -0.38
CA VAL A 33 5.89 29.47 0.22
C VAL A 33 5.02 28.45 -0.49
N GLY A 34 5.66 27.48 -1.15
CA GLY A 34 5.00 26.34 -1.77
C GLY A 34 4.78 25.21 -0.78
N VAL A 35 3.51 24.90 -0.48
CA VAL A 35 3.11 23.76 0.34
C VAL A 35 2.83 22.56 -0.56
N THR A 36 3.55 21.46 -0.37
CA THR A 36 3.38 20.26 -1.19
C THR A 36 2.02 19.60 -0.95
N ALA A 37 1.31 19.24 -2.02
CA ALA A 37 0.05 18.52 -1.95
C ALA A 37 0.24 17.09 -1.45
N ASP A 38 -0.78 16.53 -0.79
CA ASP A 38 -0.71 15.20 -0.19
C ASP A 38 -0.38 14.09 -1.22
N ASN A 39 -0.74 14.28 -2.48
CA ASN A 39 -0.41 13.34 -3.56
C ASN A 39 1.08 13.39 -3.92
N PHE A 40 1.69 14.58 -3.89
CA PHE A 40 3.10 14.79 -4.24
C PHE A 40 4.03 14.37 -3.09
N ASP A 41 3.66 14.63 -1.83
CA ASP A 41 4.40 14.10 -0.68
C ASP A 41 4.39 12.57 -0.66
N ARG A 42 3.27 11.95 -1.02
CA ARG A 42 3.16 10.50 -1.17
C ARG A 42 4.10 9.95 -2.24
N ALA A 43 4.18 10.58 -3.41
CA ALA A 43 5.09 10.21 -4.50
C ALA A 43 6.58 10.30 -4.13
N ARG A 44 6.94 11.16 -3.16
CA ARG A 44 8.32 11.31 -2.65
C ARG A 44 8.64 10.48 -1.41
N GLY A 45 7.75 9.56 -1.03
CA GLY A 45 7.92 8.70 0.16
C GLY A 45 7.58 9.37 1.49
N LYS A 46 7.08 10.61 1.51
CA LYS A 46 6.54 11.26 2.71
C LYS A 46 5.06 10.92 2.88
N ILE A 47 4.75 9.64 3.06
CA ILE A 47 3.36 9.13 3.06
C ILE A 47 2.69 9.34 4.44
N ASN A 48 3.46 9.67 5.48
CA ASN A 48 2.99 9.90 6.87
C ASN A 48 2.78 11.38 7.22
N VAL A 49 2.29 12.20 6.29
CA VAL A 49 1.85 13.56 6.61
C VAL A 49 0.63 13.48 7.53
N GLN A 50 0.70 14.09 8.72
CA GLN A 50 -0.39 14.02 9.70
C GLN A 50 -1.45 15.07 9.46
N GLN A 51 -1.03 16.27 9.09
CA GLN A 51 -1.92 17.41 8.88
C GLN A 51 -2.38 17.47 7.42
N SER A 52 -3.68 17.69 7.21
CA SER A 52 -4.24 17.95 5.89
C SER A 52 -3.54 19.13 5.20
N LEU A 53 -3.56 19.16 3.87
CA LEU A 53 -3.02 20.29 3.10
C LEU A 53 -3.55 21.65 3.60
N ILE A 54 -4.84 21.74 3.96
CA ILE A 54 -5.46 22.97 4.46
C ILE A 54 -4.87 23.37 5.82
N GLU A 55 -4.72 22.42 6.75
CA GLU A 55 -4.08 22.68 8.04
C GLU A 55 -2.63 23.13 7.87
N ARG A 56 -1.88 22.54 6.94
CA ARG A 56 -0.48 22.92 6.66
C ARG A 56 -0.38 24.32 6.07
N ILE A 57 -1.25 24.67 5.13
CA ILE A 57 -1.36 26.03 4.58
C ILE A 57 -1.66 27.03 5.70
N GLU A 58 -2.63 26.72 6.58
CA GLU A 58 -3.01 27.62 7.66
C GLU A 58 -1.90 27.76 8.70
N ASN A 59 -1.19 26.68 9.03
CA ASN A 59 -0.03 26.74 9.92
C ASN A 59 1.08 27.63 9.33
N VAL A 60 1.37 27.50 8.02
CA VAL A 60 2.34 28.39 7.35
C VAL A 60 1.86 29.84 7.39
N ARG A 61 0.57 30.09 7.14
CA ARG A 61 -0.02 31.44 7.22
C ARG A 61 0.10 32.03 8.61
N GLN A 62 -0.16 31.26 9.66
CA GLN A 62 -0.06 31.69 11.06
C GLN A 62 1.35 32.08 11.48
N THR A 63 2.40 31.63 10.76
CA THR A 63 3.76 32.11 11.03
C THR A 63 3.95 33.60 10.75
N GLY A 64 3.10 34.20 9.89
CA GLY A 64 3.25 35.59 9.45
C GLY A 64 4.48 35.85 8.55
N LEU A 65 5.20 34.80 8.15
CA LEU A 65 6.43 34.91 7.37
C LEU A 65 6.17 34.86 5.87
N ALA A 66 5.19 34.08 5.42
CA ALA A 66 4.82 33.97 4.01
C ALA A 66 3.97 35.17 3.57
N ASP A 67 4.40 35.86 2.50
CA ASP A 67 3.61 36.92 1.88
C ASP A 67 2.62 36.34 0.85
N GLU A 68 2.95 35.19 0.26
CA GLU A 68 2.07 34.40 -0.60
C GLU A 68 2.28 32.90 -0.35
N ILE A 69 1.19 32.12 -0.43
CA ILE A 69 1.23 30.67 -0.27
C ILE A 69 0.64 30.03 -1.53
N ILE A 70 1.37 29.08 -2.10
CA ILE A 70 0.96 28.31 -3.27
C ILE A 70 0.99 26.82 -2.94
N VAL A 71 0.29 26.01 -3.75
CA VAL A 71 0.28 24.55 -3.60
C VAL A 71 1.16 23.94 -4.68
N GLU A 72 2.05 23.02 -4.29
CA GLU A 72 2.84 22.21 -5.23
C GLU A 72 2.14 20.87 -5.51
N GLU A 73 1.73 20.64 -6.76
CA GLU A 73 0.89 19.51 -7.17
C GLU A 73 1.62 18.49 -8.06
N TYR A 74 2.64 18.90 -8.82
CA TYR A 74 3.33 18.04 -9.78
C TYR A 74 4.82 18.37 -9.94
N GLU A 75 5.58 17.40 -10.47
CA GLU A 75 7.01 17.56 -10.74
C GLU A 75 7.26 18.52 -11.92
N GLY A 76 8.20 19.45 -11.75
CA GLY A 76 8.50 20.50 -12.74
C GLY A 76 7.80 21.84 -12.48
N GLN A 77 6.76 21.87 -11.63
CA GLN A 77 6.01 23.08 -11.30
C GLN A 77 6.90 24.25 -10.82
N LYS A 78 8.02 23.96 -10.16
CA LYS A 78 8.97 24.96 -9.67
C LYS A 78 9.45 25.92 -10.76
N ILE A 79 9.69 25.42 -11.97
CA ILE A 79 10.15 26.25 -13.10
C ILE A 79 9.03 27.22 -13.52
N ASP A 80 7.81 26.71 -13.61
CA ASP A 80 6.65 27.49 -14.01
C ASP A 80 6.34 28.58 -12.98
N ASP A 81 6.39 28.23 -11.68
CA ASP A 81 6.18 29.19 -10.60
C ASP A 81 7.27 30.26 -10.56
N ILE A 82 8.55 29.89 -10.78
CA ILE A 82 9.66 30.85 -10.85
C ILE A 82 9.44 31.86 -11.97
N LYS A 83 9.06 31.39 -13.17
CA LYS A 83 8.84 32.26 -14.33
C LYS A 83 7.58 33.12 -14.17
N ARG A 84 6.46 32.51 -13.77
CA ARG A 84 5.14 33.14 -13.67
C ARG A 84 5.10 34.20 -12.57
N LEU A 85 5.71 33.93 -11.42
CA LEU A 85 5.71 34.84 -10.28
C LEU A 85 6.86 35.85 -10.31
N GLY A 86 7.82 35.67 -11.22
CA GLY A 86 9.01 36.50 -11.35
C GLY A 86 9.92 36.37 -10.13
N ILE A 87 10.28 35.12 -9.78
CA ILE A 87 11.11 34.82 -8.61
C ILE A 87 12.59 35.07 -8.90
N ASP A 88 13.26 35.81 -8.02
CA ASP A 88 14.70 36.09 -8.13
C ASP A 88 15.55 35.05 -7.41
N ILE A 89 15.04 34.45 -6.33
CA ILE A 89 15.77 33.50 -5.49
C ILE A 89 14.90 32.27 -5.18
N PHE A 90 15.40 31.09 -5.51
CA PHE A 90 14.90 29.84 -4.96
C PHE A 90 15.75 29.42 -3.77
N THR A 91 15.12 29.07 -2.65
CA THR A 91 15.83 28.62 -1.45
C THR A 91 15.23 27.39 -0.82
N VAL A 92 16.09 26.51 -0.31
CA VAL A 92 15.70 25.27 0.39
C VAL A 92 16.79 24.86 1.39
N GLY A 93 16.50 23.93 2.29
CA GLY A 93 17.48 23.38 3.22
C GLY A 93 18.68 22.72 2.53
N SER A 94 19.83 22.73 3.20
CA SER A 94 21.11 22.21 2.71
C SER A 94 21.12 20.71 2.35
N ASP A 95 20.11 19.95 2.79
CA ASP A 95 19.93 18.53 2.42
C ASP A 95 19.76 18.32 0.91
N TRP A 96 19.34 19.37 0.20
CA TRP A 96 19.10 19.35 -1.24
C TRP A 96 20.26 19.93 -2.06
N LYS A 97 21.41 20.19 -1.42
CA LYS A 97 22.56 20.82 -2.09
C LYS A 97 22.95 20.02 -3.33
N GLY A 98 22.99 20.70 -4.48
CA GLY A 98 23.28 20.11 -5.79
C GLY A 98 22.06 19.61 -6.56
N HIS A 99 20.94 19.31 -5.88
CA HIS A 99 19.78 18.71 -6.53
C HIS A 99 18.96 19.71 -7.35
N PHE A 100 18.84 20.95 -6.88
CA PHE A 100 18.05 22.00 -7.54
C PHE A 100 18.91 22.98 -8.35
N ASP A 101 20.17 22.64 -8.61
CA ASP A 101 21.10 23.54 -9.29
C ASP A 101 20.66 23.86 -10.72
N TYR A 102 19.86 23.00 -11.35
CA TYR A 102 19.23 23.26 -12.64
C TYR A 102 18.32 24.50 -12.65
N LEU A 103 17.82 24.94 -11.48
CA LEU A 103 17.02 26.16 -11.37
C LEU A 103 17.85 27.44 -11.49
N ASN A 104 19.20 27.36 -11.46
CA ASN A 104 20.08 28.51 -11.67
C ASN A 104 19.94 29.14 -13.06
N GLU A 105 19.38 28.41 -14.03
CA GLU A 105 19.03 28.95 -15.33
C GLU A 105 17.90 30.00 -15.25
N TYR A 106 17.04 29.92 -14.22
CA TYR A 106 15.83 30.73 -14.09
C TYR A 106 15.88 31.73 -12.92
N CYS A 107 16.58 31.42 -11.84
CA CYS A 107 16.70 32.27 -10.65
C CYS A 107 17.96 31.91 -9.85
N LYS A 108 18.34 32.69 -8.83
CA LYS A 108 19.48 32.33 -7.97
C LYS A 108 19.08 31.22 -6.98
N VAL A 109 19.81 30.09 -6.98
CA VAL A 109 19.59 29.01 -6.00
C VAL A 109 20.45 29.24 -4.75
N VAL A 110 19.82 29.23 -3.58
CA VAL A 110 20.48 29.38 -2.27
C VAL A 110 20.12 28.20 -1.37
N TYR A 111 21.13 27.53 -0.82
CA TYR A 111 20.91 26.46 0.16
C TYR A 111 21.15 26.99 1.57
N LEU A 112 20.17 26.79 2.46
CA LEU A 112 20.23 27.24 3.85
C LEU A 112 20.67 26.10 4.75
N ASP A 113 21.75 26.30 5.52
CA ASP A 113 22.23 25.31 6.48
C ASP A 113 21.14 24.87 7.46
N ARG A 114 21.12 23.59 7.81
CA ARG A 114 20.18 23.08 8.80
C ARG A 114 20.35 23.76 10.16
N THR A 115 19.23 23.97 10.83
CA THR A 115 19.23 24.16 12.28
C THR A 115 19.55 22.81 12.92
N GLN A 116 20.69 22.67 13.62
CA GLN A 116 21.02 21.43 14.32
C GLN A 116 20.03 21.17 15.48
N GLY A 117 19.59 19.91 15.61
CA GLY A 117 18.91 19.38 16.80
C GLY A 117 17.38 19.36 16.80
N ILE A 118 16.68 19.70 15.70
CA ILE A 118 15.22 19.52 15.60
C ILE A 118 14.83 19.14 14.17
N SER A 119 14.90 17.85 13.84
CA SER A 119 14.23 17.31 12.65
C SER A 119 12.79 16.95 12.97
N SER A 120 11.84 17.22 12.06
CA SER A 120 10.50 16.64 12.17
C SER A 120 10.54 15.10 12.14
N SER A 121 11.62 14.48 11.65
CA SER A 121 11.82 13.03 11.78
C SER A 121 12.14 12.59 13.22
N GLU A 122 12.85 13.41 14.00
CA GLU A 122 13.21 13.11 15.40
C GLU A 122 12.01 13.33 16.34
N LEU A 123 11.27 14.43 16.15
CA LEU A 123 10.00 14.66 16.86
C LEU A 123 8.91 13.64 16.48
N ARG A 124 8.99 13.02 15.29
CA ARG A 124 8.12 11.91 14.87
C ARG A 124 8.53 10.58 15.50
N ALA A 125 9.83 10.36 15.71
CA ALA A 125 10.38 9.15 16.33
C ALA A 125 10.00 9.02 17.82
N GLU A 126 9.87 10.13 18.55
CA GLU A 126 9.45 10.10 19.96
C GLU A 126 8.00 9.59 20.18
N LYS A 127 7.18 9.43 19.13
CA LYS A 127 5.76 9.06 19.27
C LYS A 127 5.34 7.70 18.73
N CYS A 128 6.17 6.97 17.98
CA CYS A 128 5.92 5.56 17.64
C CYS A 128 7.11 4.94 16.91
N ASP A 129 7.87 4.11 17.61
CA ASP A 129 8.90 3.25 17.03
C ASP A 129 8.32 1.82 16.90
N ILE A 130 8.05 1.38 15.67
CA ILE A 130 7.46 0.07 15.39
C ILE A 130 8.59 -0.89 15.05
N HIS A 131 8.77 -1.90 15.89
CA HIS A 131 9.68 -3.02 15.67
C HIS A 131 8.88 -4.16 15.04
N LEU A 132 9.08 -4.38 13.75
CA LEU A 132 8.39 -5.37 12.94
C LEU A 132 9.16 -6.69 12.92
N GLY A 133 8.59 -7.73 13.53
CA GLY A 133 9.05 -9.11 13.37
C GLY A 133 8.51 -9.71 12.07
N LEU A 134 9.31 -10.56 11.41
CA LEU A 134 8.91 -11.28 10.20
C LEU A 134 8.71 -12.76 10.51
N ILE A 135 7.58 -13.32 10.09
CA ILE A 135 7.25 -14.74 10.30
C ILE A 135 6.97 -15.39 8.94
N GLY A 136 7.76 -16.41 8.58
CA GLY A 136 7.51 -17.25 7.41
C GLY A 136 8.70 -17.46 6.47
N GLU A 137 8.44 -18.13 5.35
CA GLU A 137 9.45 -18.74 4.49
C GLU A 137 9.42 -18.22 3.04
N SER A 138 9.13 -16.94 2.84
CA SER A 138 8.90 -16.38 1.51
C SER A 138 9.99 -15.41 1.04
N PRO A 139 10.44 -15.50 -0.23
CA PRO A 139 11.30 -14.48 -0.83
C PRO A 139 10.71 -13.07 -0.79
N ILE A 140 9.38 -12.93 -0.62
CA ILE A 140 8.70 -11.64 -0.43
C ILE A 140 9.21 -10.92 0.82
N LEU A 141 9.64 -11.63 1.87
CA LEU A 141 10.21 -11.03 3.08
C LEU A 141 11.43 -10.15 2.76
N ASN A 142 12.22 -10.52 1.75
CA ASN A 142 13.32 -9.67 1.27
C ASN A 142 12.84 -8.30 0.75
N LYS A 143 11.65 -8.27 0.13
CA LYS A 143 11.02 -7.03 -0.35
C LYS A 143 10.45 -6.24 0.82
N ILE A 144 9.80 -6.90 1.78
CA ILE A 144 9.28 -6.28 3.00
C ILE A 144 10.39 -5.53 3.73
N VAL A 145 11.54 -6.15 3.94
CA VAL A 145 12.68 -5.48 4.58
C VAL A 145 13.14 -4.25 3.81
N ARG A 146 13.26 -4.36 2.47
CA ARG A 146 13.69 -3.23 1.64
C ARG A 146 12.72 -2.06 1.72
N GLU A 147 11.42 -2.34 1.62
CA GLU A 147 10.39 -1.30 1.65
C GLU A 147 10.17 -0.71 3.04
N ALA A 148 10.36 -1.49 4.11
CA ALA A 148 10.30 -0.99 5.48
C ALA A 148 11.30 0.14 5.74
N ASN A 149 12.49 0.13 5.12
CA ASN A 149 13.47 1.20 5.24
C ASN A 149 12.98 2.57 4.71
N TYR A 150 11.94 2.59 3.88
CA TYR A 150 11.33 3.82 3.37
C TYR A 150 10.10 4.26 4.18
N VAL A 151 9.73 3.53 5.23
CA VAL A 151 8.57 3.84 6.07
C VAL A 151 9.06 4.40 7.41
N ASN A 152 8.79 5.69 7.64
CA ASN A 152 9.23 6.35 8.87
C ASN A 152 8.60 5.71 10.12
N GLY A 153 9.43 5.38 11.11
CA GLY A 153 9.02 4.75 12.36
C GLY A 153 8.77 3.25 12.26
N LEU A 154 9.22 2.60 11.17
CA LEU A 154 9.15 1.16 10.99
C LEU A 154 10.55 0.55 10.87
N HIS A 155 10.87 -0.39 11.74
CA HIS A 155 12.16 -1.05 11.82
C HIS A 155 11.97 -2.55 11.86
N VAL A 156 12.60 -3.30 10.96
CA VAL A 156 12.55 -4.76 11.04
C VAL A 156 13.49 -5.22 12.15
N SER A 157 12.95 -5.90 13.17
CA SER A 157 13.71 -6.33 14.35
C SER A 157 14.19 -7.77 14.28
N GLY A 158 13.58 -8.61 13.46
CA GLY A 158 13.96 -10.01 13.36
C GLY A 158 13.14 -10.84 12.39
N ILE A 159 13.57 -12.08 12.19
CA ILE A 159 12.85 -13.09 11.44
C ILE A 159 12.77 -14.40 12.21
N TYR A 160 11.62 -15.07 12.11
CA TYR A 160 11.41 -16.45 12.53
C TYR A 160 10.88 -17.26 11.35
N SER A 161 11.39 -18.47 11.17
CA SER A 161 10.91 -19.43 10.18
C SER A 161 10.96 -20.85 10.73
N ARG A 162 10.02 -21.69 10.31
CA ARG A 162 9.93 -23.11 10.70
C ARG A 162 10.90 -23.99 9.93
N SER A 163 11.34 -23.56 8.75
CA SER A 163 12.20 -24.34 7.84
C SER A 163 13.65 -23.81 7.74
N HIS A 164 14.07 -22.95 8.67
CA HIS A 164 15.36 -22.25 8.64
C HIS A 164 15.58 -21.43 7.35
N PHE A 165 14.51 -20.83 6.82
CA PHE A 165 14.57 -19.88 5.72
C PHE A 165 15.49 -18.71 6.09
N LYS A 166 16.34 -18.29 5.14
CA LYS A 166 17.26 -17.17 5.32
C LYS A 166 16.96 -16.06 4.32
N LEU A 167 16.99 -14.83 4.82
CA LEU A 167 16.99 -13.64 3.98
C LEU A 167 18.28 -13.60 3.12
N ASN A 168 18.21 -12.89 2.00
CA ASN A 168 19.35 -12.72 1.11
C ASN A 168 20.48 -11.98 1.85
N SER A 169 21.73 -12.40 1.59
CA SER A 169 22.95 -11.85 2.22
C SER A 169 23.13 -10.33 2.08
N ASN A 170 22.46 -9.70 1.11
CA ASN A 170 22.57 -8.27 0.84
C ASN A 170 21.65 -7.42 1.72
N ILE A 171 20.79 -8.05 2.51
CA ILE A 171 19.96 -7.40 3.50
C ILE A 171 20.79 -7.36 4.80
N LYS A 172 20.92 -6.19 5.43
CA LYS A 172 21.67 -5.97 6.68
C LYS A 172 21.34 -7.05 7.73
N ASP A 173 22.27 -7.30 8.66
CA ASP A 173 22.15 -8.25 9.77
C ASP A 173 20.83 -8.11 10.54
N ILE A 174 19.80 -8.85 10.09
CA ILE A 174 18.54 -9.01 10.80
C ILE A 174 18.67 -10.30 11.62
N PRO A 175 18.46 -10.22 12.95
CA PRO A 175 18.49 -11.40 13.81
C PRO A 175 17.51 -12.48 13.31
N SER A 176 17.99 -13.71 13.25
CA SER A 176 17.14 -14.89 13.06
C SER A 176 16.92 -15.52 14.43
N TYR A 177 15.67 -15.74 14.79
CA TYR A 177 15.27 -16.39 16.04
C TYR A 177 14.94 -17.86 15.81
N GLU A 178 15.23 -18.71 16.79
CA GLU A 178 14.99 -20.15 16.71
C GLU A 178 13.55 -20.51 17.09
N THR A 179 12.90 -19.66 17.89
CA THR A 179 11.49 -19.83 18.26
C THR A 179 10.68 -18.58 17.92
N ILE A 180 9.37 -18.78 17.71
CA ILE A 180 8.46 -17.66 17.50
C ILE A 180 8.42 -16.76 18.73
N ASP A 181 8.41 -17.33 19.93
CA ASP A 181 8.30 -16.59 21.19
C ASP A 181 9.50 -15.66 21.40
N GLU A 182 10.73 -16.10 21.06
CA GLU A 182 11.91 -15.23 21.06
C GLU A 182 11.78 -14.02 20.11
N LEU A 183 11.17 -14.20 18.93
CA LEU A 183 10.90 -13.08 18.02
C LEU A 183 9.84 -12.13 18.62
N LEU A 184 8.76 -12.68 19.18
CA LEU A 184 7.66 -11.90 19.74
C LEU A 184 8.13 -11.03 20.93
N ASP A 185 9.05 -11.53 21.75
CA ASP A 185 9.68 -10.78 22.85
C ASP A 185 10.53 -9.57 22.37
N ASN A 186 10.90 -9.54 21.09
CA ASN A 186 11.77 -8.52 20.49
C ASN A 186 11.07 -7.69 19.40
N CYS A 187 9.73 -7.69 19.35
CA CYS A 187 8.96 -6.87 18.41
C CYS A 187 7.64 -6.37 19.03
N ASN A 188 7.02 -5.37 18.41
CA ASN A 188 5.70 -4.85 18.81
C ASN A 188 4.66 -4.93 17.68
N ALA A 189 5.08 -5.41 16.52
CA ALA A 189 4.22 -5.79 15.41
C ALA A 189 4.86 -6.94 14.64
N VAL A 190 4.05 -7.72 13.91
CA VAL A 190 4.53 -8.81 13.05
C VAL A 190 3.94 -8.75 11.65
N TYR A 191 4.75 -9.09 10.65
CA TYR A 191 4.32 -9.43 9.30
C TYR A 191 4.39 -10.94 9.09
N ILE A 192 3.28 -11.57 8.70
CA ILE A 192 3.14 -13.03 8.63
C ILE A 192 2.88 -13.48 7.18
N ILE A 193 3.75 -14.36 6.68
CA ILE A 193 3.65 -15.06 5.39
C ILE A 193 4.11 -16.53 5.53
N SER A 194 3.79 -17.15 6.66
CA SER A 194 3.97 -18.60 6.85
C SER A 194 2.99 -19.38 5.97
N SER A 195 2.96 -20.71 6.05
CA SER A 195 1.92 -21.48 5.34
C SER A 195 0.51 -21.06 5.81
N PRO A 196 -0.51 -20.97 4.93
CA PRO A 196 -1.86 -20.53 5.31
C PRO A 196 -2.51 -21.37 6.42
N VAL A 197 -2.14 -22.65 6.53
CA VAL A 197 -2.61 -23.55 7.60
C VAL A 197 -2.04 -23.18 8.97
N SER A 198 -0.90 -22.50 9.01
CA SER A 198 -0.19 -22.06 10.22
C SER A 198 -0.57 -20.65 10.65
N HIS A 199 -1.21 -19.85 9.78
CA HIS A 199 -1.55 -18.46 10.07
C HIS A 199 -2.34 -18.32 11.37
N TYR A 200 -3.34 -19.17 11.61
CA TYR A 200 -4.17 -19.06 12.82
C TYR A 200 -3.34 -19.12 14.10
N GLU A 201 -2.44 -20.10 14.23
CA GLU A 201 -1.59 -20.23 15.41
C GLU A 201 -0.59 -19.09 15.53
N ASP A 202 0.02 -18.65 14.42
CA ASP A 202 0.98 -17.54 14.41
C ASP A 202 0.32 -16.21 14.83
N ILE A 203 -0.84 -15.89 14.24
CA ILE A 203 -1.60 -14.69 14.56
C ILE A 203 -2.07 -14.75 16.01
N LYS A 204 -2.66 -15.87 16.44
CA LYS A 204 -3.17 -16.04 17.82
C LYS A 204 -2.07 -15.83 18.86
N LYS A 205 -0.87 -16.40 18.63
CA LYS A 205 0.28 -16.18 19.51
C LYS A 205 0.71 -14.73 19.56
N ALA A 206 0.83 -14.05 18.41
CA ALA A 206 1.21 -12.65 18.35
C ALA A 206 0.19 -11.74 19.07
N LEU A 207 -1.11 -11.94 18.84
CA LEU A 207 -2.17 -11.17 19.49
C LEU A 207 -2.20 -11.38 21.02
N ASN A 208 -1.96 -12.61 21.50
CA ASN A 208 -1.86 -12.89 22.94
C ASN A 208 -0.64 -12.24 23.59
N HIS A 209 0.43 -11.94 22.83
CA HIS A 209 1.55 -11.12 23.30
C HIS A 209 1.26 -9.61 23.22
N GLY A 210 0.08 -9.21 22.75
CA GLY A 210 -0.30 -7.80 22.58
C GLY A 210 0.29 -7.14 21.32
N LEU A 211 0.75 -7.93 20.34
CA LEU A 211 1.39 -7.42 19.13
C LEU A 211 0.37 -7.14 18.03
N ASN A 212 0.66 -6.12 17.23
CA ASN A 212 -0.11 -5.81 16.02
C ASN A 212 0.28 -6.77 14.88
N VAL A 213 -0.69 -7.19 14.06
CA VAL A 213 -0.48 -8.23 13.05
C VAL A 213 -0.91 -7.75 11.66
N LEU A 214 0.02 -7.83 10.71
CA LEU A 214 -0.21 -7.70 9.28
C LEU A 214 0.04 -9.07 8.63
N CYS A 215 -1.00 -9.77 8.19
CA CYS A 215 -0.88 -11.14 7.69
C CYS A 215 -1.27 -11.21 6.22
N GLU A 216 -0.44 -11.85 5.39
CA GLU A 216 -0.78 -12.12 3.99
C GLU A 216 -2.13 -12.81 3.87
N SER A 217 -2.96 -12.30 2.97
CA SER A 217 -4.26 -12.89 2.74
C SER A 217 -4.09 -14.23 2.02
N PRO A 218 -4.82 -15.30 2.39
CA PRO A 218 -5.91 -15.29 3.38
C PRO A 218 -5.41 -15.28 4.83
N ILE A 219 -6.04 -14.45 5.67
CA ILE A 219 -5.71 -14.40 7.11
C ILE A 219 -5.87 -15.79 7.77
N THR A 220 -6.88 -16.55 7.39
CA THR A 220 -7.05 -17.96 7.77
C THR A 220 -7.74 -18.72 6.64
N ILE A 221 -7.74 -20.05 6.73
CA ILE A 221 -8.52 -20.93 5.84
C ILE A 221 -9.84 -21.41 6.48
N ASP A 222 -10.18 -20.93 7.68
CA ASP A 222 -11.44 -21.22 8.34
C ASP A 222 -12.08 -19.94 8.92
N LEU A 223 -13.42 -19.86 8.78
CA LEU A 223 -14.20 -18.70 9.19
C LEU A 223 -14.37 -18.57 10.70
N VAL A 224 -14.42 -19.68 11.44
CA VAL A 224 -14.54 -19.64 12.90
C VAL A 224 -13.24 -19.10 13.48
N GLN A 225 -12.11 -19.61 12.99
CA GLN A 225 -10.78 -19.10 13.31
C GLN A 225 -10.64 -17.60 12.99
N TYR A 226 -11.13 -17.16 11.84
CA TYR A 226 -11.08 -15.74 11.45
C TYR A 226 -11.81 -14.83 12.45
N GLU A 227 -13.04 -15.19 12.84
CA GLU A 227 -13.81 -14.38 13.80
C GLU A 227 -13.19 -14.41 15.20
N GLU A 228 -12.64 -15.55 15.62
CA GLU A 228 -11.92 -15.66 16.88
C GLU A 228 -10.73 -14.70 16.93
N LEU A 229 -9.89 -14.69 15.89
CA LEU A 229 -8.71 -13.79 15.82
C LEU A 229 -9.12 -12.31 15.82
N ARG A 230 -10.23 -11.96 15.17
CA ARG A 230 -10.74 -10.59 15.17
C ARG A 230 -11.20 -10.14 16.55
N GLU A 231 -11.95 -10.98 17.26
CA GLU A 231 -12.35 -10.68 18.63
C GLU A 231 -11.14 -10.66 19.57
N LEU A 232 -10.17 -11.55 19.37
CA LEU A 232 -8.93 -11.55 20.15
C LEU A 232 -8.12 -10.26 19.97
N ALA A 233 -7.98 -9.79 18.73
CA ALA A 233 -7.32 -8.53 18.42
C ALA A 233 -8.01 -7.34 19.10
N LYS A 234 -9.35 -7.31 19.05
CA LYS A 234 -10.16 -6.30 19.74
C LYS A 234 -10.00 -6.35 21.27
N GLN A 235 -9.96 -7.54 21.85
CA GLN A 235 -9.78 -7.74 23.30
C GLN A 235 -8.41 -7.22 23.78
N HIS A 236 -7.36 -7.43 22.98
CA HIS A 236 -6.00 -7.00 23.31
C HIS A 236 -5.69 -5.56 22.84
N GLY A 237 -6.63 -4.88 22.15
CA GLY A 237 -6.41 -3.55 21.60
C GLY A 237 -5.36 -3.53 20.47
N CYS A 238 -5.19 -4.65 19.76
CA CYS A 238 -4.23 -4.80 18.67
C CYS A 238 -4.90 -4.60 17.31
N ILE A 239 -4.10 -4.20 16.32
CA ILE A 239 -4.52 -4.20 14.91
C ILE A 239 -4.31 -5.59 14.32
N LEU A 240 -5.33 -6.12 13.64
CA LEU A 240 -5.22 -7.27 12.73
C LEU A 240 -5.64 -6.81 11.33
N ALA A 241 -4.77 -6.95 10.34
CA ALA A 241 -5.01 -6.49 8.98
C ALA A 241 -4.55 -7.51 7.91
N ASP A 242 -5.29 -7.56 6.79
CA ASP A 242 -4.89 -8.27 5.58
C ASP A 242 -3.73 -7.52 4.90
N ALA A 243 -2.62 -8.23 4.70
CA ALA A 243 -1.58 -7.85 3.76
C ALA A 243 -2.00 -8.34 2.38
N LEU A 244 -2.39 -7.39 1.54
CA LEU A 244 -2.83 -7.61 0.18
C LEU A 244 -2.54 -6.33 -0.59
N LYS A 245 -1.25 -6.09 -0.84
CA LYS A 245 -0.67 -4.87 -1.42
C LYS A 245 -1.47 -4.23 -2.57
N THR A 246 -2.11 -5.03 -3.42
CA THR A 246 -2.95 -4.55 -4.52
C THR A 246 -4.02 -3.57 -4.03
N ALA A 247 -4.68 -3.89 -2.91
CA ALA A 247 -5.74 -3.07 -2.31
C ALA A 247 -5.24 -1.67 -1.90
N TYR A 248 -3.96 -1.58 -1.49
CA TYR A 248 -3.34 -0.35 -1.01
C TYR A 248 -2.66 0.47 -2.12
N SER A 249 -2.54 -0.09 -3.33
CA SER A 249 -2.00 0.65 -4.47
C SER A 249 -2.96 1.76 -4.90
N MET A 250 -2.41 2.97 -5.12
CA MET A 250 -3.22 4.16 -5.41
C MET A 250 -3.99 4.01 -6.73
N ALA A 251 -3.38 3.41 -7.75
CA ALA A 251 -4.03 3.20 -9.04
C ALA A 251 -5.25 2.29 -8.90
N TYR A 252 -5.11 1.15 -8.20
CA TYR A 252 -6.19 0.22 -7.97
C TYR A 252 -7.32 0.87 -7.16
N TYR A 253 -6.98 1.55 -6.06
CA TYR A 253 -7.98 2.24 -5.24
C TYR A 253 -8.78 3.27 -6.06
N ARG A 254 -8.12 4.07 -6.90
CA ARG A 254 -8.77 5.04 -7.80
C ARG A 254 -9.60 4.37 -8.87
N LEU A 255 -9.15 3.24 -9.41
CA LEU A 255 -9.91 2.43 -10.37
C LEU A 255 -11.22 1.94 -9.74
N ILE A 256 -11.19 1.40 -8.52
CA ILE A 256 -12.41 0.94 -7.83
C ILE A 256 -13.38 2.09 -7.58
N LEU A 257 -12.88 3.25 -7.15
CA LEU A 257 -13.72 4.43 -6.96
C LEU A 257 -14.35 4.92 -8.27
N LEU A 258 -13.58 5.00 -9.35
CA LEU A 258 -14.08 5.41 -10.67
C LEU A 258 -15.10 4.43 -11.23
N ALA A 259 -14.89 3.12 -11.06
CA ALA A 259 -15.88 2.12 -11.45
C ALA A 259 -17.22 2.38 -10.74
N LYS A 260 -17.18 2.67 -9.44
CA LYS A 260 -18.35 2.95 -8.61
C LYS A 260 -19.07 4.26 -8.92
N THR A 261 -18.46 5.21 -9.65
CA THR A 261 -19.17 6.42 -10.09
C THR A 261 -20.12 6.20 -11.26
N GLY A 262 -20.11 5.00 -11.87
CA GLY A 262 -20.89 4.70 -13.07
C GLY A 262 -20.21 5.17 -14.36
N VAL A 263 -18.90 5.44 -14.36
CA VAL A 263 -18.17 5.91 -15.55
C VAL A 263 -18.22 4.93 -16.73
N ILE A 264 -18.51 3.66 -16.47
CA ILE A 264 -18.69 2.60 -17.47
C ILE A 264 -20.14 2.08 -17.53
N GLY A 265 -21.11 2.81 -16.97
CA GLY A 265 -22.49 2.34 -16.80
C GLY A 265 -22.61 1.29 -15.69
N ASP A 266 -23.62 0.43 -15.80
CA ASP A 266 -23.84 -0.66 -14.85
C ASP A 266 -22.79 -1.74 -15.05
N ILE A 267 -22.12 -2.17 -13.99
CA ILE A 267 -21.12 -3.24 -14.06
C ILE A 267 -21.83 -4.59 -14.22
N VAL A 268 -21.52 -5.31 -15.29
CA VAL A 268 -22.13 -6.60 -15.63
C VAL A 268 -21.17 -7.78 -15.58
N SER A 269 -19.85 -7.55 -15.68
CA SER A 269 -18.81 -8.59 -15.51
C SER A 269 -17.56 -8.06 -14.82
N VAL A 270 -16.94 -8.87 -13.97
CA VAL A 270 -15.58 -8.66 -13.44
C VAL A 270 -14.76 -9.92 -13.68
N ASP A 271 -13.69 -9.81 -14.46
CA ASP A 271 -12.82 -10.92 -14.86
C ASP A 271 -11.38 -10.65 -14.43
N ALA A 272 -10.85 -11.47 -13.50
CA ALA A 272 -9.53 -11.28 -12.90
C ALA A 272 -8.63 -12.50 -13.12
N THR A 273 -7.43 -12.31 -13.70
CA THR A 273 -6.48 -13.41 -13.94
C THR A 273 -5.14 -13.17 -13.25
N CYS A 274 -4.73 -14.11 -12.39
CA CYS A 274 -3.48 -14.07 -11.64
C CYS A 274 -2.71 -15.39 -11.80
N THR A 275 -1.77 -15.43 -12.76
CA THR A 275 -1.06 -16.68 -13.10
C THR A 275 0.44 -16.46 -13.30
N SER A 276 1.23 -17.46 -12.92
CA SER A 276 2.69 -17.44 -13.03
C SER A 276 3.27 -18.81 -13.39
N LEU A 277 4.32 -18.83 -14.24
CA LEU A 277 5.12 -20.03 -14.53
C LEU A 277 6.17 -20.31 -13.45
N SER A 278 6.38 -19.38 -12.54
CA SER A 278 7.43 -19.48 -11.54
C SER A 278 7.06 -20.52 -10.49
N ASN A 279 7.99 -21.42 -10.13
CA ASN A 279 7.83 -22.49 -9.12
C ASN A 279 7.80 -21.96 -7.66
N VAL A 280 7.10 -20.85 -7.41
CA VAL A 280 7.56 -19.87 -6.41
C VAL A 280 7.35 -20.30 -4.97
N GLN A 281 6.38 -21.15 -4.61
CA GLN A 281 6.11 -21.51 -3.22
C GLN A 281 5.59 -22.94 -3.12
N LYS A 282 6.29 -23.80 -2.36
CA LYS A 282 5.78 -25.14 -2.03
C LYS A 282 4.77 -25.09 -0.88
N GLU A 283 4.82 -24.05 -0.03
CA GLU A 283 3.91 -23.94 1.12
C GLU A 283 2.54 -23.32 0.78
N TRP A 284 2.40 -22.71 -0.40
CA TRP A 284 1.17 -22.03 -0.85
C TRP A 284 0.73 -22.58 -2.20
N ASN A 285 -0.44 -23.22 -2.24
CA ASN A 285 -1.08 -23.61 -3.48
C ASN A 285 -1.62 -22.39 -4.25
N SER A 286 -2.07 -22.59 -5.49
CA SER A 286 -2.46 -21.49 -6.37
C SER A 286 -3.63 -20.67 -5.84
N ILE A 287 -4.62 -21.32 -5.23
CA ILE A 287 -5.78 -20.63 -4.67
C ILE A 287 -5.44 -19.77 -3.47
N CYS A 288 -4.52 -20.19 -2.59
CA CYS A 288 -4.07 -19.35 -1.49
C CYS A 288 -3.17 -18.22 -1.98
N ALA A 289 -2.24 -18.50 -2.90
CA ALA A 289 -1.24 -17.52 -3.35
C ALA A 289 -1.86 -16.37 -4.15
N TRP A 290 -2.88 -16.66 -4.97
CA TRP A 290 -3.44 -15.69 -5.91
C TRP A 290 -4.94 -15.43 -5.73
N GLY A 291 -5.66 -16.33 -5.08
CA GLY A 291 -7.11 -16.24 -4.88
C GLY A 291 -7.53 -14.94 -4.21
N PRO A 292 -6.96 -14.56 -3.05
CA PRO A 292 -7.29 -13.29 -2.40
C PRO A 292 -7.15 -12.07 -3.32
N THR A 293 -6.06 -12.02 -4.09
CA THR A 293 -5.82 -10.93 -5.05
C THR A 293 -6.89 -10.94 -6.15
N ALA A 294 -7.22 -12.11 -6.72
CA ALA A 294 -8.20 -12.22 -7.79
C ALA A 294 -9.66 -11.98 -7.33
N LEU A 295 -9.98 -12.34 -6.09
CA LEU A 295 -11.31 -12.15 -5.48
C LEU A 295 -11.57 -10.69 -5.08
N LEU A 296 -10.51 -9.94 -4.76
CA LEU A 296 -10.61 -8.57 -4.26
C LEU A 296 -11.49 -7.65 -5.14
N PRO A 297 -11.22 -7.45 -6.45
CA PRO A 297 -12.05 -6.57 -7.28
C PRO A 297 -13.48 -7.08 -7.45
N ILE A 298 -13.67 -8.41 -7.48
CA ILE A 298 -15.00 -9.02 -7.61
C ILE A 298 -15.86 -8.61 -6.42
N PHE A 299 -15.38 -8.85 -5.20
CA PHE A 299 -16.16 -8.54 -4.00
C PHE A 299 -16.24 -7.04 -3.70
N GLN A 300 -15.23 -6.24 -4.07
CA GLN A 300 -15.30 -4.79 -3.88
C GLN A 300 -16.28 -4.08 -4.82
N LEU A 301 -16.49 -4.62 -6.04
CA LEU A 301 -17.35 -4.01 -7.05
C LEU A 301 -18.78 -4.58 -7.04
N LEU A 302 -18.92 -5.91 -6.95
CA LEU A 302 -20.22 -6.60 -7.04
C LEU A 302 -20.83 -6.94 -5.66
N GLY A 303 -20.05 -6.79 -4.59
CA GLY A 303 -20.42 -7.21 -3.24
C GLY A 303 -20.15 -8.69 -2.98
N THR A 304 -20.52 -9.16 -1.79
CA THR A 304 -20.25 -10.53 -1.34
C THR A 304 -21.46 -11.47 -1.47
N ASP A 305 -22.62 -10.93 -1.87
CA ASP A 305 -23.91 -11.62 -1.89
C ASP A 305 -24.23 -12.19 -3.29
N TYR A 306 -23.43 -13.16 -3.71
CA TYR A 306 -23.73 -13.98 -4.90
C TYR A 306 -24.72 -15.10 -4.55
N HIS A 307 -25.52 -15.55 -5.52
CA HIS A 307 -26.46 -16.67 -5.32
C HIS A 307 -25.95 -18.00 -5.90
N GLN A 308 -24.95 -17.97 -6.79
CA GLN A 308 -24.31 -19.18 -7.32
C GLN A 308 -22.80 -19.00 -7.44
N ARG A 309 -22.06 -20.06 -7.12
CA ARG A 309 -20.61 -20.16 -7.32
C ARG A 309 -20.27 -21.55 -7.87
N GLN A 310 -19.26 -21.60 -8.75
CA GLN A 310 -18.65 -22.85 -9.20
C GLN A 310 -17.13 -22.72 -9.12
N ILE A 311 -16.47 -23.72 -8.55
CA ILE A 311 -15.02 -23.82 -8.45
C ILE A 311 -14.59 -24.98 -9.36
N VAL A 312 -13.71 -24.73 -10.32
CA VAL A 312 -13.12 -25.75 -11.20
C VAL A 312 -11.62 -25.72 -11.00
N THR A 313 -11.01 -26.85 -10.61
CA THR A 313 -9.61 -26.90 -10.21
C THR A 313 -8.87 -28.10 -10.76
N ARG A 314 -7.58 -27.89 -11.02
CA ARG A 314 -6.61 -28.92 -11.36
C ARG A 314 -5.62 -29.07 -10.20
N LEU A 315 -5.64 -30.24 -9.58
CA LEU A 315 -4.74 -30.59 -8.48
C LEU A 315 -3.45 -31.22 -9.01
N GLU A 316 -2.34 -30.93 -8.34
CA GLU A 316 -1.09 -31.70 -8.48
C GLU A 316 -0.98 -32.77 -7.40
N ASP A 317 -1.54 -32.50 -6.21
CA ASP A 317 -1.65 -33.46 -5.11
C ASP A 317 -3.07 -33.44 -4.52
N ASP A 318 -3.82 -34.51 -4.81
CA ASP A 318 -5.20 -34.70 -4.34
C ASP A 318 -5.29 -34.80 -2.81
N LYS A 319 -4.27 -35.36 -2.15
CA LYS A 319 -4.33 -35.61 -0.69
C LYS A 319 -4.28 -34.32 0.10
N ASN A 320 -3.47 -33.37 -0.36
CA ASN A 320 -3.26 -32.08 0.30
C ASN A 320 -4.07 -30.94 -0.34
N LEU A 321 -4.90 -31.25 -1.35
CA LEU A 321 -5.66 -30.26 -2.13
C LEU A 321 -4.75 -29.16 -2.68
N PHE A 322 -3.60 -29.56 -3.19
CA PHE A 322 -2.61 -28.63 -3.75
C PHE A 322 -2.95 -28.34 -5.22
N ASP A 323 -3.57 -27.20 -5.48
CA ASP A 323 -3.94 -26.78 -6.83
C ASP A 323 -2.82 -26.07 -7.58
N THR A 324 -2.67 -26.42 -8.86
CA THR A 324 -1.80 -25.70 -9.82
C THR A 324 -2.59 -24.70 -10.65
N PHE A 325 -3.90 -24.89 -10.74
CA PHE A 325 -4.80 -23.98 -11.43
C PHE A 325 -6.21 -24.08 -10.85
N THR A 326 -6.84 -22.93 -10.62
CA THR A 326 -8.24 -22.85 -10.20
C THR A 326 -8.95 -21.73 -10.95
N LYS A 327 -10.14 -22.03 -11.46
CA LYS A 327 -11.09 -21.05 -11.97
C LYS A 327 -12.31 -21.03 -11.06
N ILE A 328 -12.73 -19.83 -10.64
CA ILE A 328 -13.98 -19.65 -9.91
C ILE A 328 -14.90 -18.74 -10.71
N SER A 329 -16.17 -19.12 -10.82
CA SER A 329 -17.21 -18.30 -11.45
C SER A 329 -18.30 -18.00 -10.43
N PHE A 330 -18.79 -16.75 -10.43
CA PHE A 330 -19.86 -16.26 -9.56
C PHE A 330 -21.02 -15.72 -10.40
N THR A 331 -22.24 -15.94 -9.93
CA THR A 331 -23.45 -15.33 -10.48
C THR A 331 -24.15 -14.50 -9.41
N TYR A 332 -24.36 -13.22 -9.72
CA TYR A 332 -25.12 -12.26 -8.94
C TYR A 332 -26.44 -11.99 -9.64
N ASN A 333 -27.37 -11.28 -8.97
CA ASN A 333 -28.66 -10.94 -9.59
C ASN A 333 -28.52 -9.98 -10.80
N HIS A 334 -27.44 -9.19 -10.84
CA HIS A 334 -27.24 -8.12 -11.82
C HIS A 334 -25.93 -8.25 -12.63
N ALA A 335 -25.09 -9.24 -12.32
CA ALA A 335 -23.75 -9.36 -12.88
C ALA A 335 -23.21 -10.80 -12.78
N VAL A 336 -22.14 -11.07 -13.51
CA VAL A 336 -21.32 -12.29 -13.36
C VAL A 336 -19.89 -11.91 -13.00
N ALA A 337 -19.12 -12.86 -12.49
CA ALA A 337 -17.68 -12.66 -12.33
C ALA A 337 -16.92 -13.95 -12.52
N SER A 338 -15.67 -13.84 -12.97
CA SER A 338 -14.76 -14.97 -13.04
C SER A 338 -13.36 -14.61 -12.57
N MET A 339 -12.70 -15.58 -11.95
CA MET A 339 -11.28 -15.50 -11.63
C MET A 339 -10.53 -16.74 -12.13
N LYS A 340 -9.28 -16.55 -12.54
CA LYS A 340 -8.34 -17.61 -12.91
C LYS A 340 -7.05 -17.42 -12.14
N VAL A 341 -6.66 -18.42 -11.36
CA VAL A 341 -5.42 -18.44 -10.59
C VAL A 341 -4.58 -19.65 -10.94
N GLY A 342 -3.26 -19.51 -10.92
CA GLY A 342 -2.40 -20.65 -11.23
C GLY A 342 -0.91 -20.42 -10.97
N GLN A 343 -0.25 -21.48 -10.50
CA GLN A 343 1.18 -21.62 -10.35
C GLN A 343 1.65 -22.77 -11.24
N GLY A 344 2.65 -22.50 -12.09
CA GLY A 344 3.06 -23.42 -13.16
C GLY A 344 2.17 -23.35 -14.40
N VAL A 345 1.19 -22.45 -14.43
CA VAL A 345 0.30 -22.16 -15.57
C VAL A 345 0.37 -20.67 -15.88
N LYS A 346 0.27 -20.30 -17.17
CA LYS A 346 0.27 -18.90 -17.59
C LYS A 346 -0.91 -18.54 -18.47
N SER A 347 -1.46 -17.37 -18.19
CA SER A 347 -2.42 -16.64 -19.02
C SER A 347 -2.08 -15.15 -18.92
N GLU A 348 -2.70 -14.35 -19.79
CA GLU A 348 -2.65 -12.89 -19.67
C GLU A 348 -3.16 -12.50 -18.28
N GLY A 349 -2.30 -11.87 -17.47
CA GLY A 349 -2.60 -11.56 -16.08
C GLY A 349 -3.30 -10.22 -15.96
N GLU A 350 -4.43 -10.07 -16.65
CA GLU A 350 -5.22 -8.83 -16.76
C GLU A 350 -6.41 -8.79 -15.80
N LEU A 351 -6.95 -7.59 -15.60
CA LEU A 351 -8.26 -7.35 -14.98
C LEU A 351 -9.14 -6.57 -15.97
N ILE A 352 -10.32 -7.11 -16.23
CA ILE A 352 -11.35 -6.49 -17.09
C ILE A 352 -12.61 -6.31 -16.26
N ILE A 353 -13.16 -5.09 -16.26
CA ILE A 353 -14.45 -4.77 -15.64
C ILE A 353 -15.37 -4.26 -16.76
N SER A 354 -16.35 -5.07 -17.13
CA SER A 354 -17.29 -4.76 -18.20
C SER A 354 -18.51 -4.05 -17.65
N GLY A 355 -18.89 -2.93 -18.27
CA GLY A 355 -20.12 -2.22 -17.97
C GLY A 355 -20.93 -1.89 -19.23
N THR A 356 -22.16 -1.41 -19.03
CA THR A 356 -23.12 -1.17 -20.12
C THR A 356 -22.75 -0.02 -21.05
N GLU A 357 -21.81 0.84 -20.66
CA GLU A 357 -21.36 1.98 -21.46
C GLU A 357 -19.87 1.93 -21.81
N GLY A 358 -19.15 0.85 -21.47
CA GLY A 358 -17.71 0.72 -21.68
C GLY A 358 -17.08 -0.27 -20.72
N TYR A 359 -15.75 -0.26 -20.61
CA TYR A 359 -15.05 -1.17 -19.71
C TYR A 359 -13.77 -0.56 -19.15
N LEU A 360 -13.37 -1.01 -17.96
CA LEU A 360 -12.04 -0.75 -17.42
C LEU A 360 -11.11 -1.89 -17.80
N TYR A 361 -9.91 -1.53 -18.23
CA TYR A 361 -8.86 -2.47 -18.61
C TYR A 361 -7.59 -2.20 -17.80
N VAL A 362 -7.06 -3.24 -17.18
CA VAL A 362 -5.76 -3.23 -16.50
C VAL A 362 -4.87 -4.32 -17.10
N PRO A 363 -3.76 -3.95 -17.77
CA PRO A 363 -2.88 -4.93 -18.39
C PRO A 363 -2.10 -5.75 -17.36
N SER A 364 -1.45 -6.82 -17.82
CA SER A 364 -0.62 -7.66 -16.95
C SER A 364 0.69 -6.99 -16.54
N PRO A 365 1.17 -7.19 -15.30
CA PRO A 365 0.49 -7.86 -14.17
C PRO A 365 -0.46 -6.92 -13.42
N TRP A 366 -1.78 -7.17 -13.50
CA TRP A 366 -2.77 -6.21 -13.00
C TRP A 366 -2.68 -5.98 -11.49
N TRP A 367 -2.21 -6.96 -10.71
CA TRP A 367 -2.00 -6.85 -9.25
C TRP A 367 -0.84 -5.93 -8.85
N LYS A 368 -0.10 -5.39 -9.82
CA LYS A 368 0.86 -4.30 -9.65
C LYS A 368 0.37 -3.08 -10.42
N THR A 369 -0.86 -2.66 -10.15
CA THR A 369 -1.50 -1.59 -10.90
C THR A 369 -0.73 -0.27 -10.73
N ASP A 370 -0.08 0.19 -11.79
CA ASP A 370 0.43 1.56 -11.98
C ASP A 370 -0.31 2.28 -13.12
N TYR A 371 -1.12 1.54 -13.87
CA TYR A 371 -1.80 2.01 -15.07
C TYR A 371 -3.15 1.30 -15.25
N PHE A 372 -4.15 2.05 -15.71
CA PHE A 372 -5.40 1.49 -16.22
C PHE A 372 -6.06 2.39 -17.26
N GLU A 373 -6.99 1.82 -18.01
CA GLU A 373 -7.76 2.51 -19.04
C GLU A 373 -9.25 2.41 -18.78
N ILE A 374 -9.97 3.52 -19.03
CA ILE A 374 -11.40 3.48 -19.33
C ILE A 374 -11.50 3.43 -20.85
N ARG A 375 -12.13 2.38 -21.37
CA ARG A 375 -12.35 2.18 -22.79
C ARG A 375 -13.84 2.26 -23.11
N LYS A 376 -14.15 3.00 -24.17
CA LYS A 376 -15.50 3.24 -24.70
C LYS A 376 -15.55 2.72 -26.14
N GLU A 377 -16.76 2.58 -26.68
CA GLU A 377 -16.95 2.11 -28.06
C GLU A 377 -16.21 2.98 -29.06
N ASN A 378 -16.32 4.31 -28.91
CA ASN A 378 -15.49 5.25 -29.68
C ASN A 378 -14.12 5.40 -28.98
N PRO A 379 -13.00 4.98 -29.60
CA PRO A 379 -11.67 5.07 -29.00
C PRO A 379 -11.23 6.49 -28.67
N ALA A 380 -11.80 7.51 -29.32
CA ALA A 380 -11.52 8.92 -29.01
C ALA A 380 -11.98 9.31 -27.59
N ASN A 381 -12.89 8.53 -26.99
CA ASN A 381 -13.39 8.74 -25.63
C ASN A 381 -12.62 7.91 -24.58
N ASN A 382 -11.60 7.14 -24.99
CA ASN A 382 -10.79 6.36 -24.06
C ASN A 382 -9.96 7.30 -23.19
N LYS A 383 -9.83 6.95 -21.90
CA LYS A 383 -9.01 7.68 -20.94
C LYS A 383 -7.99 6.75 -20.31
N ARG A 384 -6.76 7.23 -20.22
CA ARG A 384 -5.63 6.51 -19.62
C ARG A 384 -5.25 7.18 -18.31
N TYR A 385 -4.98 6.38 -17.29
CA TYR A 385 -4.56 6.86 -15.99
C TYR A 385 -3.25 6.19 -15.60
N PHE A 386 -2.28 7.00 -15.16
CA PHE A 386 -0.96 6.56 -14.73
C PHE A 386 -0.73 7.03 -13.31
N TYR A 387 -0.13 6.16 -12.50
CA TYR A 387 0.22 6.41 -11.11
C TYR A 387 1.59 5.83 -10.85
N GLN A 388 2.33 6.45 -9.94
CA GLN A 388 3.55 5.87 -9.42
C GLN A 388 3.21 4.66 -8.53
N LEU A 389 3.94 3.57 -8.70
CA LEU A 389 3.84 2.37 -7.87
C LEU A 389 5.18 2.10 -7.18
N ASP A 390 5.31 2.66 -5.98
CA ASP A 390 6.50 2.47 -5.16
C ASP A 390 6.54 1.07 -4.53
N GLY A 391 7.71 0.42 -4.57
CA GLY A 391 7.95 -0.83 -3.85
C GLY A 391 7.05 -1.99 -4.28
N GLU A 392 6.56 -1.99 -5.53
CA GLU A 392 5.55 -2.93 -6.04
C GLU A 392 4.23 -2.92 -5.24
N GLY A 393 3.92 -1.83 -4.54
CA GLY A 393 2.70 -1.68 -3.72
C GLY A 393 2.89 -2.00 -2.23
N ILE A 394 3.95 -2.73 -1.87
CA ILE A 394 4.24 -3.14 -0.49
C ILE A 394 4.41 -1.94 0.43
N ARG A 395 5.06 -0.87 -0.06
CA ARG A 395 5.28 0.34 0.75
C ARG A 395 3.97 0.95 1.25
N TYR A 396 2.92 0.95 0.42
CA TYR A 396 1.63 1.55 0.80
C TYR A 396 0.93 0.74 1.89
N GLU A 397 1.02 -0.59 1.85
CA GLU A 397 0.41 -1.45 2.87
C GLU A 397 1.12 -1.29 4.24
N LEU A 398 2.46 -1.22 4.24
CA LEU A 398 3.25 -0.98 5.45
C LEU A 398 2.92 0.38 6.06
N VAL A 399 2.80 1.43 5.24
CA VAL A 399 2.40 2.76 5.72
C VAL A 399 0.98 2.72 6.33
N SER A 400 0.03 2.07 5.65
CA SER A 400 -1.33 1.96 6.16
C SER A 400 -1.38 1.23 7.51
N PHE A 401 -0.56 0.19 7.66
CA PHE A 401 -0.43 -0.57 8.89
C PHE A 401 0.18 0.27 10.02
N VAL A 402 1.29 0.96 9.78
CA VAL A 402 1.89 1.91 10.75
C VAL A 402 0.89 2.97 11.19
N LYS A 403 0.15 3.56 10.24
CA LYS A 403 -0.87 4.56 10.54
C LYS A 403 -2.01 3.99 11.39
N SER A 404 -2.38 2.73 11.15
CA SER A 404 -3.42 2.05 11.93
C SER A 404 -3.01 1.87 13.39
N ILE A 405 -1.75 1.47 13.63
CA ILE A 405 -1.18 1.31 14.97
C ILE A 405 -1.12 2.65 15.70
N GLN A 406 -0.61 3.69 15.04
CA GLN A 406 -0.44 5.03 15.62
C GLN A 406 -1.76 5.69 16.03
N THR A 407 -2.81 5.46 15.25
CA THR A 407 -4.12 6.11 15.46
C THR A 407 -5.11 5.23 16.21
N GLN A 408 -4.78 3.96 16.45
CA GLN A 408 -5.68 2.94 17.00
C GLN A 408 -7.01 2.85 16.20
N ARG A 409 -6.91 3.09 14.88
CA ARG A 409 -8.04 3.02 13.94
C ARG A 409 -7.63 2.21 12.72
N PRO A 410 -8.50 1.34 12.18
CA PRO A 410 -8.17 0.58 10.98
C PRO A 410 -8.12 1.50 9.76
N TYR A 411 -6.94 1.69 9.17
CA TYR A 411 -6.76 2.27 7.83
C TYR A 411 -6.68 1.15 6.79
N ASN A 412 -7.64 0.23 6.82
CA ASN A 412 -7.66 -0.91 5.92
C ASN A 412 -8.43 -0.54 4.64
N TYR A 413 -7.85 -0.87 3.49
CA TYR A 413 -8.49 -0.69 2.18
C TYR A 413 -9.38 -1.88 1.80
N ILE A 414 -9.49 -2.85 2.71
CA ILE A 414 -10.20 -4.10 2.55
C ILE A 414 -11.23 -4.17 3.66
N ASP A 415 -12.50 -4.10 3.28
CA ASP A 415 -13.60 -4.21 4.23
C ASP A 415 -13.63 -5.61 4.86
N THR A 416 -14.05 -5.69 6.12
CA THR A 416 -14.20 -6.96 6.83
C THR A 416 -15.08 -7.95 6.06
N ALA A 417 -16.16 -7.48 5.42
CA ALA A 417 -17.03 -8.34 4.63
C ALA A 417 -16.27 -8.99 3.45
N VAL A 418 -15.39 -8.24 2.79
CA VAL A 418 -14.56 -8.73 1.68
C VAL A 418 -13.53 -9.74 2.17
N SER A 419 -12.78 -9.41 3.23
CA SER A 419 -11.81 -10.33 3.84
C SER A 419 -12.48 -11.64 4.29
N LYS A 420 -13.64 -11.55 4.96
CA LYS A 420 -14.45 -12.71 5.34
C LYS A 420 -14.92 -13.53 4.12
N ALA A 421 -15.32 -12.89 3.03
CA ALA A 421 -15.74 -13.58 1.81
C ALA A 421 -14.58 -14.30 1.10
N ILE A 422 -13.37 -13.72 1.15
CA ILE A 422 -12.13 -14.37 0.69
C ILE A 422 -11.86 -15.63 1.52
N VAL A 423 -11.82 -15.50 2.86
CA VAL A 423 -11.63 -16.63 3.78
C VAL A 423 -12.69 -17.70 3.55
N LYS A 424 -13.96 -17.33 3.40
CA LYS A 424 -15.06 -18.27 3.10
C LYS A 424 -14.83 -19.02 1.79
N THR A 425 -14.37 -18.33 0.75
CA THR A 425 -14.16 -18.95 -0.57
C THR A 425 -13.03 -19.97 -0.51
N ILE A 426 -11.96 -19.66 0.21
CA ILE A 426 -10.82 -20.56 0.40
C ILE A 426 -11.19 -21.73 1.31
N LYS A 427 -11.92 -21.48 2.39
CA LYS A 427 -12.51 -22.54 3.23
C LYS A 427 -13.34 -23.51 2.40
N ASP A 428 -14.25 -22.99 1.58
CA ASP A 428 -15.14 -23.82 0.77
C ASP A 428 -14.38 -24.64 -0.28
N PHE A 429 -13.27 -24.11 -0.82
CA PHE A 429 -12.34 -24.89 -1.65
C PHE A 429 -11.79 -26.10 -0.89
N TYR A 430 -11.24 -25.91 0.31
CA TYR A 430 -10.72 -27.01 1.13
C TYR A 430 -11.80 -27.98 1.62
N ALA A 431 -13.02 -27.49 1.81
CA ALA A 431 -14.19 -28.31 2.12
C ALA A 431 -14.79 -29.01 0.89
N GLN A 432 -14.19 -28.85 -0.30
CA GLN A 432 -14.66 -29.38 -1.59
C GLN A 432 -16.10 -28.98 -1.93
N LYS A 433 -16.57 -27.83 -1.45
CA LYS A 433 -17.92 -27.33 -1.70
C LYS A 433 -17.97 -26.62 -3.05
N ASP A 434 -18.86 -27.08 -3.92
CA ASP A 434 -19.03 -26.56 -5.29
C ASP A 434 -17.76 -26.75 -6.17
N VAL A 435 -16.91 -27.73 -5.83
CA VAL A 435 -15.64 -28.01 -6.51
C VAL A 435 -15.80 -29.11 -7.56
N ILE A 436 -15.27 -28.85 -8.75
CA ILE A 436 -15.16 -29.79 -9.86
C ILE A 436 -13.67 -29.98 -10.18
N LEU A 437 -13.22 -31.23 -10.20
CA LEU A 437 -11.84 -31.59 -10.56
C LEU A 437 -11.71 -31.82 -12.08
N ILE A 438 -10.61 -31.36 -12.67
CA ILE A 438 -10.29 -31.51 -14.10
C ILE A 438 -8.87 -32.03 -14.36
#